data_AF-A0A2V2N0W9-F1
#
_entry.id   AF-A0A2V2N0W9-F1
#
_cell.length_a   1.000
_cell.length_b   1.000
_cell.length_c   1.000
_cell.angle_alpha   90.00
_cell.angle_beta   90.00
_cell.angle_gamma   90.00
#
_symmetry.space_group_name_H-M   'P 1'
#
loop_
_entity.id
_entity.type
_entity.pdbx_description
1 polymer ?
#
loop_
_entity_poly.entity_id
_entity_poly.type
_entity_poly.pdbx_seq_one_letter_code
_entity_poly.pdbx_strand_id
1 'polypeptide(L)'
;MRSTNSNYWTRRTAEYSARDYLVDHGYTVIRVAESHTHEPVGINLIAWKKDGNVLFICARSIRRGSIKTDIEALSKLVQSSRYPGSVEYWVRYKAGWRRYLVDAGGAIPLPVLL
;
A
#
# COMPACT_ATOMS: atom_id res chain seq x y z
N MET A 1 -30.98 6.59 -4.55
CA MET A 1 -29.52 6.58 -4.80
C MET A 1 -28.79 6.90 -3.49
N ARG A 2 -28.17 5.92 -2.82
CA ARG A 2 -27.33 6.16 -1.64
C ARG A 2 -25.87 6.27 -2.09
N SER A 3 -25.31 7.47 -1.94
CA SER A 3 -23.92 7.77 -2.25
C SER A 3 -22.99 7.15 -1.19
N THR A 4 -22.18 6.17 -1.60
CA THR A 4 -21.12 5.50 -0.85
C THR A 4 -19.84 6.36 -0.77
N ASN A 5 -19.96 7.60 -0.29
CA ASN A 5 -18.87 8.58 -0.28
C ASN A 5 -17.86 8.45 0.90
N SER A 6 -18.07 7.56 1.87
CA SER A 6 -17.16 7.46 3.03
C SER A 6 -15.82 6.76 2.71
N ASN A 7 -15.77 5.89 1.70
CA ASN A 7 -14.55 5.10 1.42
C ASN A 7 -13.50 5.89 0.63
N TYR A 8 -13.93 6.90 -0.14
CA TYR A 8 -13.05 7.72 -0.98
C TYR A 8 -12.12 8.64 -0.17
N TRP A 9 -12.61 9.26 0.90
CA TRP A 9 -11.83 10.20 1.73
C TRP A 9 -10.75 9.51 2.57
N THR A 10 -11.09 8.35 3.15
CA THR A 10 -10.17 7.63 4.04
C THR A 10 -8.98 7.01 3.30
N ARG A 11 -9.18 6.57 2.04
CA ARG A 11 -8.11 6.02 1.19
C ARG A 11 -7.07 7.07 0.80
N ARG A 12 -7.51 8.24 0.33
CA ARG A 12 -6.60 9.35 -0.03
C ARG A 12 -5.75 9.81 1.17
N THR A 13 -6.35 9.87 2.35
CA THR A 13 -5.64 10.30 3.56
C THR A 13 -4.48 9.35 3.93
N ALA A 14 -4.69 8.03 3.81
CA ALA A 14 -3.62 7.06 4.05
C ALA A 14 -2.51 7.16 2.99
N GLU A 15 -2.87 7.25 1.72
CA GLU A 15 -1.90 7.37 0.63
C GLU A 15 -1.04 8.63 0.74
N TYR A 16 -1.64 9.81 0.98
CA TYR A 16 -0.89 11.04 1.16
C TYR A 16 0.03 10.97 2.39
N SER A 17 -0.47 10.47 3.51
CA SER A 17 0.34 10.33 4.73
C SER A 17 1.48 9.33 4.57
N ALA A 18 1.30 8.25 3.80
CA ALA A 18 2.37 7.32 3.48
C ALA A 18 3.42 7.96 2.56
N ARG A 19 2.98 8.75 1.57
CA ARG A 19 3.86 9.53 0.70
C ARG A 19 4.71 10.51 1.50
N ASP A 20 4.10 11.31 2.35
CA ASP A 20 4.83 12.34 3.10
C ASP A 20 5.88 11.70 4.01
N TYR A 21 5.53 10.60 4.70
CA TYR A 21 6.49 9.80 5.47
C TYR A 21 7.69 9.34 4.61
N LEU A 22 7.43 8.79 3.41
CA LEU A 22 8.48 8.33 2.52
C LEU A 22 9.39 9.50 2.07
N VAL A 23 8.81 10.64 1.72
CA VAL A 23 9.56 11.84 1.33
C VAL A 23 10.43 12.34 2.48
N ASP A 24 9.88 12.41 3.69
CA ASP A 24 10.61 12.83 4.90
C ASP A 24 11.80 11.89 5.21
N HIS A 25 11.69 10.62 4.83
CA HIS A 25 12.75 9.62 4.99
C HIS A 25 13.67 9.49 3.76
N GLY A 26 13.63 10.46 2.85
CA GLY A 26 14.54 10.59 1.71
C GLY A 26 14.23 9.69 0.53
N TYR A 27 13.01 9.16 0.42
CA TYR A 27 12.56 8.46 -0.79
C TYR A 27 12.11 9.46 -1.85
N THR A 28 12.41 9.15 -3.12
CA THR A 28 11.66 9.71 -4.24
C THR A 28 10.37 8.92 -4.40
N VAL A 29 9.23 9.58 -4.57
CA VAL A 29 7.91 8.94 -4.59
C VAL A 29 7.07 9.41 -5.78
N ILE A 30 6.52 8.44 -6.54
CA ILE A 30 5.51 8.65 -7.57
C ILE A 30 4.18 8.05 -7.11
N ARG A 31 3.09 8.76 -7.38
CA ARG A 31 1.72 8.24 -7.19
C ARG A 31 1.25 7.55 -8.46
N VAL A 32 0.65 6.38 -8.32
CA VAL A 32 0.00 5.67 -9.43
C VAL A 32 -1.39 6.28 -9.62
N ALA A 33 -1.58 6.97 -10.75
CA ALA A 33 -2.84 7.64 -11.06
C ALA A 33 -3.91 6.68 -11.62
N GLU A 34 -3.48 5.50 -12.10
CA GLU A 34 -4.37 4.54 -12.72
C GLU A 34 -5.31 3.92 -11.70
N SER A 35 -6.60 4.11 -11.91
CA SER A 35 -7.64 3.41 -11.16
C SER A 35 -7.73 2.00 -11.71
N HIS A 36 -7.25 1.01 -10.96
CA HIS A 36 -7.50 -0.40 -11.25
C HIS A 36 -9.00 -0.69 -11.04
N THR A 37 -9.85 -0.32 -12.00
CA THR A 37 -11.30 -0.51 -11.94
C THR A 37 -11.71 -1.98 -11.91
N HIS A 38 -10.80 -2.89 -12.27
CA HIS A 38 -11.01 -4.33 -12.29
C HIS A 38 -10.23 -5.10 -11.21
N GLU A 39 -9.31 -4.45 -10.47
CA GLU A 39 -8.58 -5.08 -9.37
C GLU A 39 -8.90 -4.37 -8.04
N PRO A 40 -9.47 -5.08 -7.05
CA PRO A 40 -9.89 -4.45 -5.80
C PRO A 40 -8.72 -3.88 -4.97
N VAL A 41 -7.49 -4.32 -5.24
CA VAL A 41 -6.26 -3.95 -4.55
C VAL A 41 -5.17 -3.72 -5.59
N GLY A 42 -4.60 -2.52 -5.57
CA GLY A 42 -3.56 -2.10 -6.52
C GLY A 42 -2.54 -1.22 -5.84
N ILE A 43 -1.38 -1.09 -6.49
CA ILE A 43 -0.27 -0.25 -6.03
C ILE A 43 -0.69 1.22 -6.12
N ASN A 44 -0.46 1.97 -5.05
CA ASN A 44 -0.82 3.39 -4.97
C ASN A 44 0.40 4.28 -5.09
N LEU A 45 1.55 3.83 -4.57
CA LEU A 45 2.80 4.56 -4.58
C LEU A 45 3.93 3.68 -5.11
N ILE A 46 4.85 4.28 -5.83
CA ILE A 46 6.15 3.71 -6.19
C ILE A 46 7.19 4.61 -5.56
N ALA A 47 8.07 4.04 -4.73
CA ALA A 47 9.09 4.80 -4.00
C ALA A 47 10.46 4.16 -4.15
N TRP A 48 11.53 4.96 -4.22
CA TRP A 48 12.90 4.43 -4.31
C TRP A 48 13.92 5.39 -3.72
N LYS A 49 15.11 4.86 -3.42
CA LYS A 49 16.31 5.60 -3.01
C LYS A 49 17.44 5.42 -4.03
N LYS A 50 18.55 6.12 -3.78
CA LYS A 50 19.76 6.03 -4.62
C LYS A 50 20.41 4.64 -4.63
N ASP A 51 20.08 3.79 -3.67
CA ASP A 51 20.57 2.41 -3.55
C ASP A 51 19.96 1.46 -4.59
N GLY A 52 18.97 1.92 -5.38
CA GLY A 52 18.35 1.15 -6.44
C GLY A 52 17.18 0.28 -5.98
N ASN A 53 16.85 0.27 -4.69
CA ASN A 53 15.71 -0.48 -4.17
C ASN A 53 14.41 0.26 -4.49
N VAL A 54 13.50 -0.41 -5.21
CA VAL A 54 12.18 0.12 -5.56
C VAL A 54 11.12 -0.58 -4.71
N LEU A 55 10.29 0.23 -4.07
CA LEU A 55 9.14 -0.17 -3.26
C LEU A 55 7.85 0.11 -4.03
N PHE A 56 7.00 -0.90 -4.15
CA PHE A 56 5.65 -0.81 -4.69
C PHE A 56 4.67 -0.91 -3.53
N ILE A 57 4.00 0.18 -3.19
CA ILE A 57 3.27 0.30 -1.94
C ILE A 57 1.77 0.40 -2.21
N CYS A 58 1.02 -0.50 -1.58
CA CYS A 58 -0.42 -0.39 -1.44
C CYS A 58 -0.76 0.22 -0.07
N ALA A 59 -1.35 1.41 -0.05
CA ALA A 59 -1.72 2.13 1.15
C ALA A 59 -3.24 2.14 1.35
N ARG A 60 -3.70 1.63 2.49
CA ARG A 60 -5.13 1.57 2.85
C ARG A 60 -5.37 2.12 4.24
N SER A 61 -6.57 2.65 4.45
CA SER A 61 -7.10 2.89 5.80
C SER A 61 -8.22 1.89 6.06
N ILE A 62 -8.12 1.19 7.19
CA ILE A 62 -9.12 0.20 7.62
C ILE A 62 -9.62 0.60 9.01
N ARG A 63 -10.94 0.76 9.14
CA ARG A 63 -11.58 1.02 10.43
C ARG A 63 -11.83 -0.28 11.20
N ARG A 64 -12.30 -1.31 10.50
CA ARG A 64 -12.58 -2.68 10.98
C ARG A 64 -12.49 -3.62 9.78
N GLY A 65 -12.00 -4.85 9.97
CA GLY A 65 -11.93 -5.86 8.91
C GLY A 65 -10.61 -6.62 8.88
N SER A 66 -10.60 -7.72 8.14
CA SER A 66 -9.41 -8.52 7.88
C SER A 66 -8.61 -7.94 6.71
N ILE A 67 -7.29 -8.02 6.82
CA ILE A 67 -6.36 -7.70 5.72
C ILE A 67 -6.07 -8.90 4.82
N LYS A 68 -6.62 -10.08 5.16
CA LYS A 68 -6.32 -11.35 4.47
C LYS A 68 -6.56 -11.26 2.96
N THR A 69 -7.72 -10.74 2.56
CA THR A 69 -8.07 -10.60 1.13
C THR A 69 -7.14 -9.64 0.39
N ASP A 70 -6.68 -8.58 1.06
CA ASP A 70 -5.72 -7.64 0.47
C ASP A 70 -4.34 -8.28 0.30
N ILE A 71 -3.89 -9.03 1.31
CA ILE A 71 -2.64 -9.79 1.23
C ILE A 71 -2.72 -10.84 0.12
N GLU A 72 -3.81 -11.62 0.04
CA GLU A 72 -3.99 -12.62 -1.01
C GLU A 72 -3.95 -12.01 -2.42
N ALA A 73 -4.57 -10.84 -2.61
CA ALA A 73 -4.53 -10.13 -3.89
C ALA A 73 -3.11 -9.63 -4.21
N LEU A 74 -2.42 -9.05 -3.24
CA LEU A 74 -1.05 -8.55 -3.42
C LEU A 74 -0.05 -9.70 -3.63
N SER A 75 -0.21 -10.84 -2.96
CA SER A 75 0.63 -12.03 -3.18
C SER A 75 0.47 -12.59 -4.58
N LYS A 76 -0.75 -12.61 -5.14
CA LYS A 76 -0.97 -12.96 -6.57
C LYS A 76 -0.28 -11.97 -7.51
N LEU A 77 -0.30 -10.69 -7.15
CA LEU A 77 0.38 -9.64 -7.90
C LEU A 77 1.91 -9.83 -7.87
N VAL A 78 2.48 -10.22 -6.73
CA VAL A 78 3.91 -10.61 -6.64
C VAL A 78 4.20 -11.85 -7.49
N GLN A 79 3.34 -12.88 -7.44
CA GLN A 79 3.49 -14.11 -8.26
C GLN A 79 3.51 -13.83 -9.76
N SER A 80 2.87 -12.76 -10.23
CA SER A 80 2.86 -12.38 -11.64
C SER A 80 4.23 -11.87 -12.15
N SER A 81 5.18 -11.60 -11.25
CA SER A 81 6.49 -11.02 -11.55
C SER A 81 6.43 -9.68 -12.31
N ARG A 82 5.27 -9.01 -12.32
CA ARG A 82 5.05 -7.73 -13.00
C ARG A 82 5.79 -6.56 -12.32
N TYR A 83 6.13 -6.70 -11.04
CA TYR A 83 6.71 -5.66 -10.22
C TYR A 83 8.13 -6.07 -9.80
N PRO A 84 9.18 -5.46 -10.38
CA PRO A 84 10.57 -5.90 -10.21
C PRO A 84 11.20 -5.49 -8.86
N GLY A 85 10.39 -5.04 -7.89
CA GLY A 85 10.84 -4.56 -6.59
C GLY A 85 9.97 -5.11 -5.46
N SER A 86 10.20 -4.64 -4.24
CA SER A 86 9.47 -5.13 -3.08
C SER A 86 8.04 -4.58 -3.06
N VAL A 87 7.06 -5.47 -2.85
CA VAL A 87 5.66 -5.05 -2.65
C VAL A 87 5.40 -4.91 -1.17
N GLU A 88 4.96 -3.73 -0.74
CA GLU A 88 4.60 -3.49 0.65
C GLU A 88 3.12 -3.12 0.80
N TYR A 89 2.50 -3.60 1.89
CA TYR A 89 1.15 -3.28 2.27
C TYR A 89 1.12 -2.42 3.54
N TRP A 90 0.62 -1.20 3.43
CA TRP A 90 0.60 -0.20 4.49
C TRP A 90 -0.83 0.06 4.91
N VAL A 91 -1.15 -0.23 6.17
CA VAL A 91 -2.50 -0.13 6.71
C VAL A 91 -2.54 0.83 7.87
N ARG A 92 -3.33 1.89 7.72
CA ARG A 92 -3.66 2.81 8.81
C ARG A 92 -4.91 2.35 9.54
N TYR A 93 -4.71 1.85 10.76
CA TYR A 93 -5.76 1.62 11.74
C TYR A 93 -5.97 2.85 12.62
N LYS A 94 -7.01 2.84 13.48
CA LYS A 94 -7.19 3.88 14.51
C LYS A 94 -5.98 3.99 15.45
N ALA A 95 -5.34 2.87 15.76
CA ALA A 95 -4.21 2.81 16.68
C ALA A 95 -2.85 3.15 16.02
N GLY A 96 -2.82 3.44 14.72
CA GLY A 96 -1.58 3.76 14.00
C GLY A 96 -1.35 2.91 12.75
N TRP A 97 -0.12 2.93 12.26
CA TRP A 97 0.30 2.23 11.05
C TRP A 97 0.72 0.80 11.34
N ARG A 98 0.37 -0.11 10.43
CA ARG A 98 0.99 -1.43 10.30
C ARG A 98 1.50 -1.58 8.88
N ARG A 99 2.67 -2.19 8.74
CA ARG A 99 3.32 -2.41 7.45
C ARG A 99 3.65 -3.87 7.30
N TYR A 100 3.59 -4.34 6.06
CA TYR A 100 3.90 -5.70 5.71
C TYR A 100 4.70 -5.73 4.42
N LEU A 101 5.75 -6.54 4.39
CA LEU A 101 6.34 -7.00 3.15
C LEU A 101 5.46 -8.12 2.60
N VAL A 102 5.05 -8.02 1.35
CA VAL A 102 4.23 -9.03 0.69
C VAL A 102 5.09 -9.85 -0.25
N ASP A 103 5.04 -11.16 -0.06
CA ASP A 103 5.69 -12.14 -0.92
C ASP A 103 4.64 -13.00 -1.62
N ALA A 104 5.09 -13.85 -2.55
CA ALA A 104 4.22 -14.78 -3.27
C ALA A 104 3.42 -15.72 -2.35
N GLY A 105 3.92 -16.00 -1.13
CA GLY A 105 3.28 -16.91 -0.17
C GLY A 105 2.45 -16.24 0.93
N GLY A 106 2.44 -14.90 1.02
CA GLY A 106 1.75 -14.18 2.09
C GLY A 106 2.43 -12.88 2.46
N ALA A 107 2.46 -12.54 3.75
CA ALA A 107 3.00 -11.28 4.21
C ALA A 107 3.76 -11.40 5.55
N ILE A 108 4.85 -10.64 5.65
CA ILE A 108 5.72 -10.57 6.83
C ILE A 108 5.56 -9.17 7.45
N PRO A 109 5.27 -9.04 8.76
CA PRO A 109 5.17 -7.74 9.40
C PRO A 109 6.51 -7.00 9.39
N LEU A 110 6.48 -5.72 9.01
CA LEU A 110 7.62 -4.82 9.07
C LEU A 110 7.58 -3.96 10.33
N PRO A 111 8.72 -3.41 10.79
CA PRO A 111 8.76 -2.50 11.92
C PRO A 111 7.76 -1.34 11.77
N VAL A 112 7.13 -0.96 12.89
CA VAL A 112 6.17 0.14 12.94
C VAL A 112 6.90 1.46 12.73
N LEU A 113 6.23 2.41 12.06
CA LEU A 113 6.69 3.79 11.96
C LEU A 113 6.34 4.50 13.27
N LEU A 114 7.37 4.95 14.01
CA LEU A 114 7.20 5.79 15.20
C LEU A 114 6.77 7.21 14.80
#